data_AF-A0A967BQA9-F1
#
_entry.id   AF-A0A967BQA9-F1
#
_cell.length_a   1.000
_cell.length_b   1.000
_cell.length_c   1.000
_cell.angle_alpha   90.00
_cell.angle_beta   90.00
_cell.angle_gamma   90.00
#
_symmetry.space_group_name_H-M   'P 1'
#
loop_
_entity.id
_entity.type
_entity.pdbx_description
1 polymer ?
#
loop_
_entity_poly.entity_id
_entity_poly.type
_entity_poly.pdbx_seq_one_letter_code
_entity_poly.pdbx_strand_id
1 'polypeptide(L)'
;MERYGQTLETPIGVAAGPHTQLAQNIVLAWLFGARYLELKTVQTLDEIEVTKPCIDMTDEGYNCEWSQELKLRQSFDEYLNAWIIIYILRDKFGWSKSENPGFIFNMSVGYDLKGILNANVQEYFALMSNCQSELSKKLESVSTIYPDVKNITIPSQITDNITLSTMHGCPPDEIEKIGKYLIEKRKLHTAIKLNPTLLGPEKLRQILNIDLKFDDITVPDEAFEHDLKYNDAIALIKNLQKSATQNNVEFGLKLTNTLEVLNARQVLPKQEATNY
;
A
#
# COMPACT_ATOMS: atom_id res chain seq x y z
N MET A 1 13.31 14.47 -6.10
CA MET A 1 12.61 14.56 -4.80
C MET A 1 13.27 13.57 -3.85
N GLU A 2 13.23 13.77 -2.54
CA GLU A 2 13.73 12.78 -1.57
C GLU A 2 12.60 12.35 -0.63
N ARG A 3 12.59 11.06 -0.27
CA ARG A 3 11.65 10.45 0.66
C ARG A 3 12.31 9.27 1.35
N TYR A 4 12.22 9.17 2.68
CA TYR A 4 12.83 8.06 3.44
C TYR A 4 14.35 7.96 3.21
N GLY A 5 15.03 9.11 3.06
CA GLY A 5 16.45 9.17 2.68
C GLY A 5 16.77 8.66 1.26
N GLN A 6 15.77 8.39 0.42
CA GLN A 6 15.92 7.87 -0.94
C GLN A 6 15.47 8.88 -1.99
N THR A 7 16.24 9.01 -3.08
CA THR A 7 15.89 9.85 -4.22
C THR A 7 14.79 9.19 -5.05
N LEU A 8 13.78 10.00 -5.37
CA LEU A 8 12.77 9.71 -6.38
C LEU A 8 13.05 10.56 -7.61
N GLU A 9 13.26 9.90 -8.76
CA GLU A 9 13.50 10.55 -10.07
C GLU A 9 12.29 11.35 -10.55
N THR A 10 11.08 10.96 -10.14
CA THR A 10 9.82 11.65 -10.40
C THR A 10 9.01 11.71 -9.11
N PRO A 11 8.11 12.69 -8.94
CA PRO A 11 7.20 12.75 -7.79
C PRO A 11 5.97 11.84 -7.96
N ILE A 12 5.94 11.00 -9.00
CA ILE A 12 4.77 10.21 -9.39
C ILE A 12 4.89 8.81 -8.80
N GLY A 13 3.75 8.28 -8.36
CA GLY A 13 3.66 6.93 -7.84
C GLY A 13 2.38 6.23 -8.28
N VAL A 14 2.33 4.93 -7.97
CA VAL A 14 1.12 4.12 -8.09
C VAL A 14 0.70 3.69 -6.69
N ALA A 15 -0.59 3.82 -6.40
CA ALA A 15 -1.16 3.48 -5.10
C ALA A 15 -1.33 1.96 -4.95
N ALA A 16 -1.39 1.49 -3.69
CA ALA A 16 -1.76 0.12 -3.39
C ALA A 16 -3.14 -0.19 -3.97
N GLY A 17 -3.24 -1.26 -4.75
CA GLY A 17 -4.48 -1.71 -5.38
C GLY A 17 -4.23 -2.93 -6.26
N PRO A 18 -5.26 -3.41 -6.99
CA PRO A 18 -5.13 -4.59 -7.86
C PRO A 18 -3.95 -4.51 -8.83
N HIS A 19 -3.64 -3.30 -9.30
CA HIS A 19 -2.52 -3.07 -10.21
C HIS A 19 -1.17 -3.41 -9.59
N THR A 20 -0.95 -3.14 -8.30
CA THR A 20 0.35 -3.33 -7.64
C THR A 20 0.49 -4.67 -6.92
N GLN A 21 -0.28 -5.66 -7.33
CA GLN A 21 -0.21 -7.05 -6.84
C GLN A 21 0.69 -7.93 -7.71
N LEU A 22 0.75 -7.70 -9.03
CA LEU A 22 1.46 -8.56 -9.98
C LEU A 22 2.73 -7.89 -10.51
N ALA A 23 3.78 -8.67 -10.70
CA ALA A 23 5.10 -8.20 -11.07
C ALA A 23 5.11 -7.41 -12.37
N GLN A 24 4.45 -7.94 -13.42
CA GLN A 24 4.37 -7.29 -14.72
C GLN A 24 3.72 -5.91 -14.65
N ASN A 25 2.71 -5.73 -13.80
CA ASN A 25 2.01 -4.46 -13.65
C ASN A 25 2.87 -3.45 -12.89
N ILE A 26 3.59 -3.89 -11.84
CA ILE A 26 4.55 -3.05 -11.11
C ILE A 26 5.66 -2.58 -12.05
N VAL A 27 6.21 -3.48 -12.87
CA VAL A 27 7.24 -3.16 -13.88
C VAL A 27 6.69 -2.17 -14.92
N LEU A 28 5.47 -2.36 -15.39
CA LEU A 28 4.82 -1.43 -16.31
C LEU A 28 4.64 -0.05 -15.65
N ALA A 29 4.10 0.05 -14.44
CA ALA A 29 3.98 1.32 -13.73
C ALA A 29 5.34 2.07 -13.65
N TRP A 30 6.42 1.35 -13.34
CA TRP A 30 7.77 1.92 -13.32
C TRP A 30 8.24 2.40 -14.70
N LEU A 31 8.02 1.61 -15.76
CA LEU A 31 8.34 1.99 -17.15
C LEU A 31 7.58 3.25 -17.59
N PHE A 32 6.36 3.44 -17.11
CA PHE A 32 5.51 4.61 -17.39
C PHE A 32 5.76 5.79 -16.42
N GLY A 33 6.85 5.75 -15.64
CA GLY A 33 7.34 6.90 -14.89
C GLY A 33 7.00 6.92 -13.41
N ALA A 34 6.34 5.89 -12.87
CA ALA A 34 6.16 5.76 -11.42
C ALA A 34 7.50 5.51 -10.74
N ARG A 35 7.75 6.21 -9.63
CA ARG A 35 8.94 6.06 -8.79
C ARG A 35 8.61 5.80 -7.33
N TYR A 36 7.39 6.12 -6.89
CA TYR A 36 6.86 5.62 -5.62
C TYR A 36 5.86 4.47 -5.91
N LEU A 37 6.28 3.22 -5.71
CA LEU A 37 5.48 2.05 -6.00
C LEU A 37 4.91 1.50 -4.68
N GLU A 38 3.66 1.86 -4.36
CA GLU A 38 2.99 1.28 -3.20
C GLU A 38 2.39 -0.08 -3.56
N LEU A 39 2.95 -1.13 -2.97
CA LEU A 39 2.56 -2.51 -3.20
C LEU A 39 1.16 -2.79 -2.62
N LYS A 40 0.43 -3.75 -3.19
CA LYS A 40 -0.92 -4.12 -2.73
C LYS A 40 -0.91 -4.38 -1.23
N THR A 41 -1.89 -3.79 -0.54
CA THR A 41 -2.09 -3.98 0.90
C THR A 41 -2.24 -5.45 1.22
N VAL A 42 -1.38 -5.93 2.14
CA VAL A 42 -1.46 -7.30 2.65
C VAL A 42 -2.09 -7.37 4.03
N GLN A 43 -2.69 -8.51 4.37
CA GLN A 43 -3.29 -8.80 5.68
C GLN A 43 -3.01 -10.22 6.16
N THR A 44 -3.37 -10.53 7.41
CA THR A 44 -3.16 -11.86 8.01
C THR A 44 -4.08 -12.95 7.47
N LEU A 45 -5.28 -12.57 7.00
CA LEU A 45 -6.19 -13.49 6.31
C LEU A 45 -5.61 -13.80 4.93
N ASP A 46 -4.87 -14.91 4.88
CA ASP A 46 -4.03 -15.27 3.73
C ASP A 46 -4.80 -15.98 2.61
N GLU A 47 -6.03 -16.41 2.91
CA GLU A 47 -7.00 -16.93 1.95
C GLU A 47 -8.34 -16.25 2.26
N ILE A 48 -8.88 -15.56 1.26
CA ILE A 48 -10.17 -14.89 1.35
C ILE A 48 -11.06 -15.32 0.19
N GLU A 49 -12.34 -15.51 0.48
CA GLU A 49 -13.35 -15.66 -0.56
C GLU A 49 -13.86 -14.26 -0.90
N VAL A 50 -13.63 -13.84 -2.15
CA VAL A 50 -14.07 -12.53 -2.64
C VAL A 50 -15.28 -12.73 -3.53
N THR A 51 -16.39 -12.05 -3.22
CA THR A 51 -17.59 -12.10 -4.04
C THR A 51 -17.31 -11.48 -5.43
N LYS A 52 -17.70 -12.17 -6.51
CA LYS A 52 -17.45 -11.74 -7.90
C LYS A 52 -18.74 -11.37 -8.64
N PRO A 53 -18.75 -10.34 -9.53
CA PRO A 53 -17.64 -9.41 -9.80
C PRO A 53 -17.32 -8.52 -8.58
N CYS A 54 -16.04 -8.24 -8.34
CA CYS A 54 -15.60 -7.51 -7.14
C CYS A 54 -15.16 -6.06 -7.41
N ILE A 55 -15.03 -5.71 -8.69
CA ILE A 55 -14.64 -4.39 -9.16
C ILE A 55 -15.60 -4.01 -10.29
N ASP A 56 -16.13 -2.80 -10.20
CA ASP A 56 -16.83 -2.13 -11.29
C ASP A 56 -16.03 -0.87 -11.64
N MET A 57 -15.47 -0.81 -12.84
CA MET A 57 -14.58 0.26 -13.27
C MET A 57 -15.12 0.87 -14.55
N THR A 58 -16.02 1.84 -14.38
CA THR A 58 -16.67 2.58 -15.48
C THR A 58 -16.10 3.99 -15.55
N ASP A 59 -16.82 4.97 -15.04
CA ASP A 59 -16.36 6.34 -14.79
C ASP A 59 -15.71 6.45 -13.42
N GLU A 60 -16.46 6.10 -12.37
CA GLU A 60 -15.94 5.87 -11.04
C GLU A 60 -15.58 4.39 -10.87
N GLY A 61 -14.52 4.14 -10.10
CA GLY A 61 -14.14 2.80 -9.69
C GLY A 61 -14.81 2.46 -8.37
N TYR A 62 -15.51 1.33 -8.34
CA TYR A 62 -16.06 0.75 -7.12
C TYR A 62 -15.43 -0.61 -6.86
N ASN A 63 -15.17 -0.92 -5.60
CA ASN A 63 -14.80 -2.27 -5.19
C ASN A 63 -15.59 -2.76 -3.98
N CYS A 64 -15.88 -4.07 -3.97
CA CYS A 64 -16.29 -4.80 -2.77
C CYS A 64 -15.24 -5.84 -2.35
N GLU A 65 -14.10 -5.90 -3.05
CA GLU A 65 -12.94 -6.67 -2.58
C GLU A 65 -12.25 -5.97 -1.42
N TRP A 66 -11.70 -6.78 -0.52
CA TRP A 66 -10.86 -6.32 0.57
C TRP A 66 -9.51 -7.03 0.47
N SER A 67 -8.42 -6.27 0.51
CA SER A 67 -7.06 -6.82 0.60
C SER A 67 -6.60 -7.62 -0.64
N GLN A 68 -5.62 -8.52 -0.45
CA GLN A 68 -4.92 -9.25 -1.50
C GLN A 68 -5.63 -10.56 -1.89
N GLU A 69 -5.59 -10.91 -3.19
CA GLU A 69 -6.02 -12.22 -3.70
C GLU A 69 -4.90 -13.27 -3.60
N LEU A 70 -3.64 -12.82 -3.63
CA LEU A 70 -2.48 -13.71 -3.52
C LEU A 70 -2.13 -13.95 -2.05
N LYS A 71 -1.69 -15.16 -1.73
CA LYS A 71 -1.07 -15.44 -0.42
C LYS A 71 0.11 -14.50 -0.17
N LEU A 72 0.46 -14.23 1.07
CA LEU A 72 1.59 -13.39 1.49
C LEU A 72 2.90 -13.83 0.83
N ARG A 73 3.14 -15.14 0.76
CA ARG A 73 4.33 -15.69 0.08
C ARG A 73 4.29 -15.49 -1.43
N GLN A 74 3.11 -15.59 -2.05
CA GLN A 74 2.93 -15.33 -3.49
C GLN A 74 3.08 -13.85 -3.81
N SER A 75 2.50 -12.97 -2.99
CA SER A 75 2.67 -11.51 -3.07
C SER A 75 4.13 -11.12 -2.97
N PHE A 76 4.85 -11.65 -1.97
CA PHE A 76 6.30 -11.46 -1.86
C PHE A 76 7.05 -11.92 -3.13
N ASP A 77 6.68 -13.08 -3.69
CA ASP A 77 7.33 -13.59 -4.91
C ASP A 77 7.16 -12.65 -6.09
N GLU A 78 5.94 -12.12 -6.31
CA GLU A 78 5.65 -11.10 -7.32
C GLU A 78 6.47 -9.83 -7.10
N TYR A 79 6.59 -9.36 -5.86
CA TYR A 79 7.35 -8.16 -5.53
C TYR A 79 8.86 -8.35 -5.76
N LEU A 80 9.40 -9.51 -5.39
CA LEU A 80 10.81 -9.83 -5.66
C LEU A 80 11.07 -9.99 -7.16
N ASN A 81 10.12 -10.58 -7.92
CA ASN A 81 10.21 -10.67 -9.38
C ASN A 81 10.27 -9.27 -10.00
N ALA A 82 9.36 -8.36 -9.62
CA ALA A 82 9.36 -6.98 -10.10
C ALA A 82 10.66 -6.24 -9.73
N TRP A 83 11.13 -6.40 -8.50
CA TRP A 83 12.39 -5.82 -8.02
C TRP A 83 13.56 -6.23 -8.90
N ILE A 84 13.76 -7.54 -9.11
CA ILE A 84 14.84 -8.06 -9.95
C ILE A 84 14.73 -7.53 -11.39
N ILE A 85 13.53 -7.57 -11.99
CA ILE A 85 13.30 -7.14 -13.37
C ILE A 85 13.61 -5.64 -13.53
N ILE A 86 13.20 -4.78 -12.59
CA ILE A 86 13.48 -3.35 -12.66
C ILE A 86 14.98 -3.08 -12.60
N TYR A 87 15.75 -3.76 -11.75
CA TYR A 87 17.22 -3.61 -11.73
C TYR A 87 17.88 -4.09 -13.03
N ILE A 88 17.40 -5.19 -13.61
CA ILE A 88 17.84 -5.65 -14.94
C ILE A 88 17.55 -4.60 -16.02
N LEU A 89 16.34 -4.02 -16.01
CA LEU A 89 15.96 -2.99 -16.98
C LEU A 89 16.79 -1.71 -16.80
N ARG A 90 17.07 -1.29 -15.56
CA ARG A 90 17.94 -0.14 -15.28
C ARG A 90 19.35 -0.36 -15.82
N ASP A 91 19.90 -1.56 -15.66
CA ASP A 91 21.19 -1.93 -16.24
C ASP A 91 21.14 -1.89 -17.78
N LYS A 92 20.15 -2.56 -18.37
CA LYS A 92 19.91 -2.57 -19.83
C LYS A 92 19.81 -1.18 -20.45
N PHE A 93 19.19 -0.23 -19.76
CA PHE A 93 19.03 1.15 -20.23
C PHE A 93 20.21 2.07 -19.86
N GLY A 94 21.23 1.57 -19.16
CA GLY A 94 22.38 2.36 -18.72
C GLY A 94 22.03 3.39 -17.64
N TRP A 95 20.97 3.14 -16.85
CA TRP A 95 20.50 3.99 -15.75
C TRP A 95 21.13 3.63 -14.41
N SER A 96 21.94 2.58 -14.34
CA SER A 96 22.66 2.12 -13.14
C SER A 96 23.86 2.99 -12.75
N LYS A 97 23.87 4.28 -13.10
CA LYS A 97 25.03 5.18 -12.87
C LYS A 97 25.09 5.79 -11.47
N SER A 98 23.97 5.79 -10.75
CA SER A 98 23.90 6.23 -9.35
C SER A 98 23.72 5.04 -8.41
N GLU A 99 24.29 5.17 -7.21
CA GLU A 99 24.05 4.21 -6.11
C GLU A 99 22.57 4.19 -5.69
N ASN A 100 21.88 5.32 -5.80
CA ASN A 100 20.45 5.39 -5.52
C ASN A 100 19.65 4.79 -6.70
N PRO A 101 18.67 3.91 -6.44
CA PRO A 101 17.86 3.32 -7.49
C PRO A 101 16.94 4.29 -8.22
N GLY A 102 16.62 5.43 -7.61
CA GLY A 102 15.73 6.45 -8.16
C GLY A 102 14.24 6.16 -7.96
N PHE A 103 13.89 5.05 -7.30
CA PHE A 103 12.53 4.61 -7.00
C PHE A 103 12.45 3.91 -5.65
N ILE A 104 11.25 3.81 -5.09
CA ILE A 104 10.95 3.16 -3.81
C ILE A 104 9.84 2.13 -4.04
N PHE A 105 10.03 0.93 -3.50
CA PHE A 105 8.92 0.04 -3.17
C PHE A 105 8.46 0.38 -1.75
N ASN A 106 7.18 0.67 -1.58
CA ASN A 106 6.56 0.89 -0.29
C ASN A 106 5.61 -0.27 -0.01
N MET A 107 5.90 -1.08 1.01
CA MET A 107 4.96 -2.14 1.40
C MET A 107 3.71 -1.51 2.03
N SER A 108 2.57 -2.18 1.88
CA SER A 108 1.32 -1.74 2.47
C SER A 108 0.72 -2.88 3.29
N VAL A 109 0.25 -2.56 4.50
CA VAL A 109 -0.36 -3.54 5.41
C VAL A 109 -1.66 -2.96 5.97
N GLY A 110 -2.66 -3.80 6.15
CA GLY A 110 -3.90 -3.46 6.84
C GLY A 110 -4.41 -4.67 7.60
N TYR A 111 -4.75 -4.48 8.87
CA TYR A 111 -5.53 -5.38 9.74
C TYR A 111 -5.56 -4.74 11.15
N ASP A 112 -6.08 -5.46 12.16
CA ASP A 112 -5.81 -5.14 13.57
C ASP A 112 -4.36 -5.47 13.98
N LEU A 113 -3.92 -4.96 15.13
CA LEU A 113 -2.56 -5.19 15.63
C LEU A 113 -2.29 -6.67 15.85
N LYS A 114 -3.28 -7.44 16.32
CA LYS A 114 -3.12 -8.87 16.59
C LYS A 114 -2.77 -9.62 15.31
N GLY A 115 -3.44 -9.35 14.20
CA GLY A 115 -3.17 -9.93 12.90
C GLY A 115 -1.85 -9.46 12.31
N ILE A 116 -1.49 -8.19 12.50
CA ILE A 116 -0.16 -7.70 12.09
C ILE A 116 0.96 -8.42 12.86
N LEU A 117 0.72 -8.80 14.12
CA LEU A 117 1.66 -9.56 14.94
C LEU A 117 1.68 -11.07 14.64
N ASN A 118 0.77 -11.58 13.81
CA ASN A 118 0.76 -13.01 13.47
C ASN A 118 2.00 -13.42 12.68
N ALA A 119 2.39 -14.69 12.85
CA ALA A 119 3.63 -15.24 12.30
C ALA A 119 3.76 -15.07 10.78
N ASN A 120 2.66 -15.22 10.02
CA ASN A 120 2.68 -15.08 8.58
C ASN A 120 3.01 -13.63 8.12
N VAL A 121 2.43 -12.62 8.77
CA VAL A 121 2.74 -11.21 8.49
C VAL A 121 4.16 -10.87 8.96
N GLN A 122 4.61 -11.43 10.08
CA GLN A 122 5.99 -11.25 10.56
C GLN A 122 7.02 -11.87 9.61
N GLU A 123 6.74 -13.06 9.05
CA GLU A 123 7.56 -13.70 8.01
C GLU A 123 7.61 -12.81 6.75
N TYR A 124 6.46 -12.31 6.29
CA TYR A 124 6.40 -11.39 5.16
C TYR A 124 7.27 -10.15 5.40
N PHE A 125 7.17 -9.50 6.56
CA PHE A 125 8.03 -8.35 6.85
C PHE A 125 9.51 -8.72 6.90
N ALA A 126 9.87 -9.90 7.43
CA ALA A 126 11.27 -10.34 7.46
C ALA A 126 11.84 -10.50 6.05
N LEU A 127 11.06 -11.10 5.14
CA LEU A 127 11.42 -11.23 3.73
C LEU A 127 11.57 -9.88 3.04
N MET A 128 10.64 -8.94 3.26
CA MET A 128 10.72 -7.60 2.68
C MET A 128 11.94 -6.80 3.17
N SER A 129 12.34 -7.00 4.43
CA SER A 129 13.52 -6.36 5.01
C SER A 129 14.85 -7.02 4.58
N ASN A 130 14.87 -8.33 4.35
CA ASN A 130 16.04 -9.05 3.85
C ASN A 130 15.63 -10.41 3.23
N CYS A 131 15.70 -10.48 1.90
CA CYS A 131 15.38 -11.68 1.11
C CYS A 131 16.61 -12.32 0.46
N GLN A 132 17.81 -12.21 1.04
CA GLN A 132 19.05 -12.64 0.39
C GLN A 132 18.99 -14.09 -0.12
N SER A 133 18.35 -15.00 0.61
CA SER A 133 18.20 -16.41 0.22
C SER A 133 17.33 -16.58 -1.03
N GLU A 134 16.17 -15.94 -1.04
CA GLU A 134 15.20 -15.94 -2.14
C GLU A 134 15.74 -15.23 -3.37
N LEU A 135 16.41 -14.09 -3.17
CA LEU A 135 17.08 -13.33 -4.22
C LEU A 135 18.14 -14.20 -4.89
N SER A 136 19.07 -14.79 -4.14
CA SER A 136 20.14 -15.63 -4.71
C SER A 136 19.58 -16.77 -5.56
N LYS A 137 18.56 -17.48 -5.08
CA LYS A 137 17.90 -18.57 -5.84
C LYS A 137 17.28 -18.08 -7.16
N LYS A 138 16.61 -16.93 -7.14
CA LYS A 138 16.04 -16.35 -8.37
C LYS A 138 17.13 -15.88 -9.33
N LEU A 139 18.21 -15.27 -8.83
CA LEU A 139 19.34 -14.83 -9.67
C LEU A 139 20.06 -16.01 -10.34
N GLU A 140 20.21 -17.15 -9.66
CA GLU A 140 20.73 -18.38 -10.26
C GLU A 140 19.89 -18.80 -11.48
N SER A 141 18.57 -18.88 -11.31
CA SER A 141 17.63 -19.20 -12.39
C SER A 141 17.68 -18.18 -13.53
N VAL A 142 17.57 -16.88 -13.22
CA VAL A 142 17.61 -15.79 -14.21
C VAL A 142 18.93 -15.78 -14.97
N SER A 143 20.05 -16.12 -14.34
CA SER A 143 21.36 -16.11 -15.00
C SER A 143 21.51 -17.11 -16.15
N THR A 144 20.62 -18.10 -16.23
CA THR A 144 20.55 -19.02 -17.38
C THR A 144 19.99 -18.35 -18.63
N ILE A 145 19.22 -17.27 -18.47
CA ILE A 145 18.57 -16.49 -19.54
C ILE A 145 19.31 -15.16 -19.76
N TYR A 146 19.73 -14.50 -18.68
CA TYR A 146 20.45 -13.23 -18.68
C TYR A 146 21.71 -13.32 -17.79
N PRO A 147 22.83 -13.85 -18.31
CA PRO A 147 24.05 -14.08 -17.53
C PRO A 147 24.62 -12.82 -16.86
N ASP A 148 24.46 -11.67 -17.51
CA ASP A 148 24.94 -10.37 -17.01
C ASP A 148 24.27 -9.93 -15.70
N VAL A 149 23.14 -10.55 -15.31
CA VAL A 149 22.50 -10.29 -14.00
C VAL A 149 23.48 -10.48 -12.83
N LYS A 150 24.49 -11.34 -12.99
CA LYS A 150 25.54 -11.58 -11.98
C LYS A 150 26.43 -10.36 -11.73
N ASN A 151 26.46 -9.40 -12.65
CA ASN A 151 27.22 -8.16 -12.55
C ASN A 151 26.37 -7.00 -11.98
N ILE A 152 25.07 -7.23 -11.75
CA ILE A 152 24.16 -6.21 -11.22
C ILE A 152 24.06 -6.34 -9.71
N THR A 153 24.36 -5.27 -8.98
CA THR A 153 24.11 -5.19 -7.55
C THR A 153 22.62 -4.95 -7.31
N ILE A 154 21.92 -6.00 -6.85
CA ILE A 154 20.51 -5.94 -6.46
C ILE A 154 20.42 -6.07 -4.94
N PRO A 155 19.92 -5.07 -4.20
CA PRO A 155 19.78 -5.15 -2.75
C PRO A 155 18.83 -6.26 -2.32
N SER A 156 19.18 -6.96 -1.25
CA SER A 156 18.31 -7.95 -0.61
C SER A 156 17.24 -7.34 0.29
N GLN A 157 17.39 -6.08 0.69
CA GLN A 157 16.33 -5.30 1.31
C GLN A 157 15.48 -4.67 0.20
N ILE A 158 14.22 -5.08 0.09
CA ILE A 158 13.27 -4.51 -0.87
C ILE A 158 12.77 -3.15 -0.36
N THR A 159 12.51 -3.05 0.94
CA THR A 159 11.95 -1.83 1.54
C THR A 159 12.19 -1.76 3.05
N ASP A 160 12.33 -0.53 3.53
CA ASP A 160 12.41 -0.10 4.92
C ASP A 160 11.23 0.82 5.31
N ASN A 161 10.21 0.89 4.45
CA ASN A 161 9.11 1.83 4.58
C ASN A 161 7.76 1.17 4.29
N ILE A 162 6.73 1.62 5.01
CA ILE A 162 5.42 0.98 5.03
C ILE A 162 4.28 2.00 5.04
N THR A 163 3.19 1.67 4.38
CA THR A 163 1.90 2.34 4.56
C THR A 163 0.98 1.45 5.40
N LEU A 164 0.42 1.99 6.47
CA LEU A 164 -0.72 1.40 7.16
C LEU A 164 -2.00 1.84 6.46
N SER A 165 -2.69 0.88 5.85
CA SER A 165 -4.02 1.06 5.28
C SER A 165 -5.06 0.84 6.38
N THR A 166 -5.68 1.92 6.86
CA THR A 166 -6.69 1.82 7.91
C THR A 166 -7.95 1.16 7.38
N MET A 167 -8.47 0.17 8.08
CA MET A 167 -9.79 -0.38 7.78
C MET A 167 -10.87 0.61 8.22
N HIS A 168 -12.00 0.63 7.51
CA HIS A 168 -13.18 1.37 7.95
C HIS A 168 -13.62 0.87 9.34
N GLY A 169 -13.99 1.80 10.21
CA GLY A 169 -14.36 1.50 11.60
C GLY A 169 -13.20 1.13 12.54
N CYS A 170 -11.94 1.20 12.09
CA CYS A 170 -10.80 0.91 12.96
C CYS A 170 -10.66 1.99 14.06
N PRO A 171 -10.66 1.61 15.35
CA PRO A 171 -10.56 2.57 16.44
C PRO A 171 -9.27 3.42 16.38
N PRO A 172 -9.32 4.71 16.73
CA PRO A 172 -8.14 5.59 16.71
C PRO A 172 -6.96 5.05 17.52
N ASP A 173 -7.23 4.46 18.69
CA ASP A 173 -6.20 3.91 19.56
C ASP A 173 -5.54 2.67 18.94
N GLU A 174 -6.28 1.88 18.17
CA GLU A 174 -5.75 0.73 17.44
C GLU A 174 -4.82 1.19 16.30
N ILE A 175 -5.23 2.20 15.53
CA ILE A 175 -4.39 2.80 14.48
C ILE A 175 -3.09 3.34 15.09
N GLU A 176 -3.16 4.05 16.22
CA GLU A 176 -1.97 4.59 16.90
C GLU A 176 -1.05 3.48 17.43
N LYS A 177 -1.61 2.40 18.01
CA LYS A 177 -0.80 1.25 18.48
C LYS A 177 -0.07 0.57 17.33
N ILE A 178 -0.74 0.35 16.19
CA ILE A 178 -0.10 -0.24 15.01
C ILE A 178 0.99 0.70 14.49
N GLY A 179 0.69 1.99 14.34
CA GLY A 179 1.67 3.00 13.92
C GLY A 179 2.91 3.01 14.81
N LYS A 180 2.72 3.01 16.14
CA LYS A 180 3.82 2.91 17.11
C LYS A 180 4.59 1.61 17.00
N TYR A 181 3.93 0.48 16.78
CA TYR A 181 4.61 -0.79 16.58
C TYR A 181 5.54 -0.75 15.35
N LEU A 182 5.03 -0.26 14.20
CA LEU A 182 5.80 -0.14 12.97
C LEU A 182 7.00 0.81 13.12
N ILE A 183 6.80 1.93 13.82
CA ILE A 183 7.85 2.94 14.07
C ILE A 183 8.85 2.47 15.12
N GLU A 184 8.39 2.10 16.32
CA GLU A 184 9.24 1.92 17.50
C GLU A 184 9.89 0.53 17.54
N LYS A 185 9.14 -0.50 17.13
CA LYS A 185 9.60 -1.90 17.18
C LYS A 185 10.22 -2.34 15.87
N ARG A 186 9.57 -2.04 14.74
CA ARG A 186 10.08 -2.42 13.40
C ARG A 186 11.05 -1.42 12.81
N LYS A 187 11.11 -0.18 13.32
CA LYS A 187 11.98 0.89 12.82
C LYS A 187 11.74 1.19 11.34
N LEU A 188 10.49 1.17 10.91
CA LEU A 188 10.10 1.47 9.53
C LEU A 188 9.68 2.92 9.38
N HIS A 189 10.04 3.55 8.26
CA HIS A 189 9.39 4.79 7.85
C HIS A 189 7.91 4.50 7.58
N THR A 190 7.01 5.20 8.26
CA THR A 190 5.61 4.79 8.32
C THR A 190 4.70 5.90 7.81
N ALA A 191 3.88 5.59 6.80
CA ALA A 191 2.76 6.42 6.39
C ALA A 191 1.43 5.84 6.88
N ILE A 192 0.46 6.69 7.20
CA ILE A 192 -0.91 6.25 7.47
C ILE A 192 -1.83 6.79 6.38
N LYS A 193 -2.61 5.90 5.78
CA LYS A 193 -3.73 6.25 4.90
C LYS A 193 -4.94 6.59 5.77
N LEU A 194 -5.63 7.69 5.46
CA LEU A 194 -6.83 8.09 6.17
C LEU A 194 -8.00 8.27 5.19
N ASN A 195 -9.19 7.90 5.67
CA ASN A 195 -10.42 7.92 4.88
C ASN A 195 -10.91 9.38 4.66
N PRO A 196 -11.62 9.66 3.54
CA PRO A 196 -12.19 10.98 3.27
C PRO A 196 -13.22 11.44 4.30
N THR A 197 -13.79 10.52 5.08
CA THR A 197 -14.79 10.75 6.15
C THR A 197 -14.32 11.75 7.21
N LEU A 198 -13.00 12.03 7.30
CA LEU A 198 -12.43 13.09 8.13
C LEU A 198 -13.01 14.49 7.87
N LEU A 199 -13.54 14.76 6.67
CA LEU A 199 -14.20 16.02 6.35
C LEU A 199 -15.54 16.21 7.07
N GLY A 200 -16.12 15.13 7.59
CA GLY A 200 -17.47 15.11 8.13
C GLY A 200 -18.56 15.07 7.04
N PRO A 201 -19.79 14.69 7.41
CA PRO A 201 -20.87 14.40 6.46
C PRO A 201 -21.27 15.60 5.61
N GLU A 202 -21.42 16.77 6.23
CA GLU A 202 -21.87 17.99 5.55
C GLU A 202 -20.89 18.43 4.47
N LYS A 203 -19.59 18.52 4.81
CA LYS A 203 -18.58 19.00 3.88
C LYS A 203 -18.28 17.99 2.78
N LEU A 204 -18.26 16.70 3.12
CA LEU A 204 -18.06 15.64 2.13
C LEU A 204 -19.20 15.64 1.11
N ARG A 205 -20.46 15.63 1.54
CA ARG A 205 -21.63 15.63 0.63
C ARG A 205 -21.77 16.92 -0.15
N GLN A 206 -21.40 18.07 0.43
CA GLN A 206 -21.31 19.33 -0.31
C GLN A 206 -20.34 19.20 -1.50
N ILE A 207 -19.14 18.67 -1.27
CA ILE A 207 -18.15 18.49 -2.35
C ILE A 207 -18.66 17.45 -3.36
N LEU A 208 -19.03 16.26 -2.89
CA LEU A 208 -19.35 15.11 -3.73
C LEU A 208 -20.64 15.32 -4.54
N ASN A 209 -21.74 15.62 -3.86
CA ASN A 209 -23.06 15.67 -4.49
C ASN A 209 -23.36 17.06 -5.04
N ILE A 210 -23.06 18.13 -4.31
CA ILE A 210 -23.46 19.49 -4.74
C ILE A 210 -22.46 20.12 -5.70
N ASP A 211 -21.16 20.09 -5.39
CA ASP A 211 -20.14 20.77 -6.18
C ASP A 211 -19.72 19.93 -7.40
N LEU A 212 -19.50 18.62 -7.22
CA LEU A 212 -19.05 17.69 -8.26
C LEU A 212 -20.18 16.95 -8.99
N LYS A 213 -21.43 17.03 -8.51
CA LYS A 213 -22.62 16.46 -9.16
C LYS A 213 -22.68 14.93 -9.25
N PHE A 214 -22.01 14.23 -8.32
CA PHE A 214 -22.21 12.79 -8.15
C PHE A 214 -23.52 12.52 -7.40
N ASP A 215 -24.65 12.86 -8.02
CA ASP A 215 -25.99 12.81 -7.41
C ASP A 215 -26.50 11.38 -7.18
N ASP A 216 -25.91 10.38 -7.85
CA ASP A 216 -26.21 8.96 -7.72
C ASP A 216 -25.41 8.26 -6.60
N ILE A 217 -24.37 8.92 -6.06
CA ILE A 217 -23.52 8.35 -5.01
C ILE A 217 -24.04 8.75 -3.63
N THR A 218 -24.37 7.74 -2.82
CA THR A 218 -24.82 7.94 -1.44
C THR A 218 -23.79 7.40 -0.46
N VAL A 219 -23.18 8.30 0.32
CA VAL A 219 -22.34 7.94 1.48
C VAL A 219 -23.25 7.81 2.71
N PRO A 220 -23.34 6.63 3.35
CA PRO A 220 -24.17 6.44 4.55
C PRO A 220 -23.65 7.26 5.74
N ASP A 221 -24.52 7.62 6.69
CA ASP A 221 -24.10 8.35 7.90
C ASP A 221 -23.18 7.50 8.78
N GLU A 222 -23.43 6.18 8.79
CA GLU A 222 -22.67 5.16 9.50
C GLU A 222 -21.17 5.16 9.14
N ALA A 223 -20.84 5.47 7.88
CA ALA A 223 -19.45 5.61 7.42
C ALA A 223 -18.70 6.70 8.20
N PHE A 224 -19.39 7.77 8.60
CA PHE A 224 -18.79 8.82 9.41
C PHE A 224 -18.77 8.44 10.88
N GLU A 225 -19.74 7.68 11.39
CA GLU A 225 -19.87 7.33 12.81
C GLU A 225 -18.72 6.45 13.31
N HIS A 226 -18.35 5.43 12.54
CA HIS A 226 -17.34 4.46 12.94
C HIS A 226 -15.90 4.88 12.62
N ASP A 227 -15.71 5.72 11.60
CA ASP A 227 -14.37 6.17 11.20
C ASP A 227 -13.75 7.19 12.16
N LEU A 228 -12.42 7.31 12.03
CA LEU A 228 -11.57 8.26 12.75
C LEU A 228 -12.09 9.70 12.62
N LYS A 229 -12.24 10.39 13.76
CA LYS A 229 -12.66 11.80 13.80
C LYS A 229 -11.48 12.74 13.61
N TYR A 230 -11.75 13.93 13.11
CA TYR A 230 -10.73 14.94 12.80
C TYR A 230 -9.80 15.26 13.99
N ASN A 231 -10.36 15.53 15.18
CA ASN A 231 -9.55 15.87 16.35
C ASN A 231 -8.67 14.70 16.82
N ASP A 232 -9.20 13.48 16.79
CA ASP A 232 -8.45 12.26 17.12
C ASP A 232 -7.34 12.01 16.08
N ALA A 233 -7.62 12.25 14.80
CA ALA A 233 -6.61 12.17 13.74
C ALA A 233 -5.45 13.15 14.01
N ILE A 234 -5.75 14.40 14.36
CA ILE A 234 -4.70 15.39 14.68
C ILE A 234 -3.86 14.94 15.90
N ALA A 235 -4.49 14.39 16.94
CA ALA A 235 -3.76 13.89 18.11
C ALA A 235 -2.86 12.70 17.74
N LEU A 236 -3.41 11.74 17.02
CA LEU A 236 -2.70 10.56 16.51
C LEU A 236 -1.49 10.94 15.64
N ILE A 237 -1.70 11.86 14.68
CA ILE A 237 -0.64 12.36 13.79
C ILE A 237 0.52 12.96 14.59
N LYS A 238 0.22 13.80 15.58
CA LYS A 238 1.24 14.41 16.46
C LYS A 238 2.01 13.36 17.27
N ASN A 239 1.29 12.38 17.82
CA ASN A 239 1.90 11.31 18.60
C ASN A 239 2.85 10.45 17.76
N LEU A 240 2.44 10.09 16.54
CA LEU A 240 3.25 9.28 15.64
C LEU A 240 4.41 10.05 15.01
N GLN A 241 4.24 11.34 14.68
CA GLN A 241 5.37 12.20 14.31
C GLN A 241 6.42 12.25 15.42
N LYS A 242 5.99 12.44 16.68
CA LYS A 242 6.91 12.44 17.82
C LYS A 242 7.64 11.11 17.96
N SER A 243 6.92 9.99 17.85
CA SER A 243 7.50 8.65 17.90
C SER A 243 8.51 8.45 16.77
N ALA A 244 8.20 8.84 15.53
CA ALA A 244 9.11 8.71 14.40
C ALA A 244 10.42 9.49 14.60
N THR A 245 10.33 10.74 15.05
CA THR A 245 11.50 11.57 15.40
C THR A 245 12.36 10.90 16.47
N GLN A 246 11.76 10.34 17.53
CA GLN A 246 12.49 9.64 18.59
C GLN A 246 13.17 8.34 18.13
N ASN A 247 12.71 7.76 17.03
CA ASN A 247 13.22 6.51 16.48
C ASN A 247 14.07 6.70 15.22
N ASN A 248 14.34 7.96 14.82
CA ASN A 248 15.11 8.32 13.62
C ASN A 248 14.54 7.71 12.32
N VAL A 249 13.21 7.71 12.20
CA VAL A 249 12.49 7.34 10.99
C VAL A 249 11.54 8.47 10.59
N GLU A 250 10.99 8.40 9.37
CA GLU A 250 10.05 9.41 8.88
C GLU A 250 8.61 8.94 9.05
N PHE A 251 7.74 9.89 9.39
CA PHE A 251 6.29 9.68 9.40
C PHE A 251 5.63 10.45 8.26
N GLY A 252 4.59 9.88 7.66
CA GLY A 252 3.83 10.51 6.60
C GLY A 252 2.34 10.21 6.63
N LEU A 253 1.61 10.91 5.77
CA LEU A 253 0.17 10.70 5.57
C LEU A 253 -0.11 10.48 4.09
N LYS A 254 -1.15 9.71 3.81
CA LYS A 254 -1.73 9.55 2.48
C LYS A 254 -3.21 9.88 2.55
N LEU A 255 -3.60 10.87 1.77
CA LEU A 255 -4.98 11.34 1.65
C LEU A 255 -5.35 11.32 0.16
N THR A 256 -6.42 10.64 -0.26
CA THR A 256 -7.39 9.86 0.54
C THR A 256 -7.25 8.35 0.34
N ASN A 257 -7.73 7.57 1.32
CA ASN A 257 -8.04 6.15 1.15
C ASN A 257 -9.39 5.97 0.41
N THR A 258 -10.05 4.81 0.57
CA THR A 258 -11.38 4.49 0.06
C THR A 258 -12.52 5.28 0.72
N LEU A 259 -13.64 5.43 0.02
CA LEU A 259 -14.86 6.07 0.52
C LEU A 259 -16.00 5.06 0.52
N GLU A 260 -16.54 4.74 1.69
CA GLU A 260 -17.71 3.86 1.78
C GLU A 260 -18.94 4.52 1.18
N VAL A 261 -19.64 3.82 0.29
CA VAL A 261 -20.89 4.24 -0.33
C VAL A 261 -21.88 3.08 -0.38
N LEU A 262 -23.17 3.39 -0.51
CA LEU A 262 -24.20 2.37 -0.68
C LEU A 262 -24.03 1.65 -2.03
N ASN A 263 -24.20 0.33 -2.01
CA ASN A 263 -24.18 -0.48 -3.23
C ASN A 263 -25.50 -0.32 -4.02
N ALA A 264 -25.65 0.82 -4.69
CA ALA A 264 -26.84 1.16 -5.47
C ALA A 264 -26.79 0.61 -6.90
N ARG A 265 -25.59 0.37 -7.44
CA ARG A 265 -25.38 -0.17 -8.80
C ARG A 265 -25.63 -1.69 -8.79
N GLN A 266 -26.39 -2.21 -9.75
CA GLN A 266 -26.70 -3.66 -9.84
C GLN A 266 -25.56 -4.51 -10.45
N VAL A 267 -24.34 -3.98 -10.53
CA VAL A 267 -23.17 -4.67 -11.08
C VAL A 267 -22.50 -5.54 -10.01
N LEU A 268 -22.27 -4.97 -8.83
CA LEU A 268 -21.66 -5.68 -7.72
C LEU A 268 -22.71 -6.56 -6.99
N PRO A 269 -22.29 -7.65 -6.33
CA PRO A 269 -23.16 -8.59 -5.66
C PRO A 269 -24.10 -7.94 -4.64
N LYS A 270 -25.40 -8.24 -4.73
CA LYS A 270 -26.46 -7.64 -3.88
C LYS A 270 -26.34 -7.91 -2.38
N GLN A 271 -25.55 -8.91 -2.01
CA GLN A 271 -25.27 -9.23 -0.61
C GLN A 271 -24.30 -8.24 0.04
N GLU A 272 -23.53 -7.50 -0.75
CA GLU A 272 -22.71 -6.39 -0.28
C GLU A 272 -23.61 -5.15 -0.18
N ALA A 273 -23.90 -4.70 1.04
CA ALA A 273 -24.75 -3.52 1.28
C ALA A 273 -24.03 -2.21 0.89
N THR A 274 -22.70 -2.19 1.03
CA THR A 274 -21.83 -1.08 0.71
C THR A 274 -20.69 -1.51 -0.22
N ASN A 275 -20.11 -0.55 -0.93
CA ASN A 275 -18.88 -0.69 -1.71
C ASN A 275 -18.01 0.56 -1.49
N TYR A 276 -16.82 0.59 -2.11
CA TYR A 276 -15.73 1.53 -1.80
C TYR A 276 -15.11 2.16 -3.02
#